data_AF-A0A928GTU6-F1
#
_entry.id   AF-A0A928GTU6-F1
#
_cell.length_a   1.000
_cell.length_b   1.000
_cell.length_c   1.000
_cell.angle_alpha   90.00
_cell.angle_beta   90.00
_cell.angle_gamma   90.00
#
_symmetry.space_group_name_H-M   'P 1'
#
loop_
_entity.id
_entity.type
_entity.pdbx_description
1 polymer ?
#
loop_
_entity_poly.entity_id
_entity_poly.type
_entity_poly.pdbx_seq_one_letter_code
_entity_poly.pdbx_strand_id
1 'polypeptide(L)'
;MSNSFIKGFLSFFLSFGKFLLLTLVCVALGFVVVWPLWFFAVNSPNLYSVIVIICLISLLVLFFVKKLVNNIKQKNKEEKKAYLFNLFRILLLLIILITGIIVSVSLILTQMRFIGIITFIVFCIIFGVCAIGIKKK
;
A
#
# COMPACT_ATOMS: atom_id res chain seq x y z
N MET A 1 42.68 -12.31 36.58
CA MET A 1 41.39 -12.92 36.19
C MET A 1 40.20 -11.94 36.19
N SER A 2 40.32 -10.71 36.70
CA SER A 2 39.21 -9.75 36.84
C SER A 2 38.78 -9.01 35.54
N ASN A 3 39.71 -8.72 34.64
CA ASN A 3 39.46 -7.82 33.49
C ASN A 3 38.53 -8.38 32.40
N SER A 4 38.33 -9.71 32.33
CA SER A 4 37.49 -10.32 31.29
C SER A 4 35.99 -10.27 31.61
N PHE A 5 35.61 -10.37 32.89
CA PHE A 5 34.21 -10.30 33.32
C PHE A 5 33.62 -8.90 33.13
N ILE A 6 34.41 -7.87 33.46
CA ILE A 6 34.00 -6.47 33.30
C ILE A 6 33.81 -6.11 31.82
N LYS A 7 34.71 -6.58 30.93
CA LYS A 7 34.58 -6.37 29.48
C LYS A 7 33.38 -7.10 28.88
N GLY A 8 33.07 -8.32 29.35
CA GLY A 8 31.88 -9.07 28.94
C GLY A 8 30.57 -8.38 29.33
N PHE A 9 30.49 -7.89 30.57
CA PHE A 9 29.33 -7.15 31.07
C PHE A 9 29.14 -5.81 30.34
N LEU A 10 30.23 -5.08 30.09
CA LEU A 10 30.20 -3.83 29.33
C LEU A 10 29.74 -4.05 27.88
N SER A 11 30.22 -5.12 27.23
CA SER A 11 29.81 -5.50 25.87
C SER A 11 28.32 -5.84 25.79
N PHE A 12 27.81 -6.60 26.77
CA PHE A 12 26.38 -6.93 26.86
C PHE A 12 25.53 -5.68 27.06
N PHE A 13 25.94 -4.77 27.95
CA PHE A 13 25.23 -3.51 28.22
C PHE A 13 25.24 -2.57 27.00
N LEU A 14 26.35 -2.49 26.27
CA LEU A 14 26.45 -1.75 25.01
C LEU A 14 25.56 -2.35 23.92
N SER A 15 25.51 -3.68 23.81
CA SER A 15 24.66 -4.35 22.84
C SER A 15 23.17 -4.18 23.16
N PHE A 16 22.81 -4.27 24.44
CA PHE A 16 21.45 -4.00 24.92
C PHE A 16 21.05 -2.53 24.72
N GLY A 17 21.96 -1.59 25.00
CA GLY A 17 21.74 -0.16 24.76
C GLY A 17 21.53 0.15 23.28
N LYS A 18 22.29 -0.47 22.37
CA LYS A 18 22.08 -0.33 20.91
C LYS A 18 20.72 -0.87 20.49
N PHE A 19 20.30 -2.02 21.02
CA PHE A 19 18.98 -2.58 20.73
C PHE A 19 17.87 -1.64 21.20
N LEU A 20 17.96 -1.14 22.44
CA LEU A 20 16.98 -0.22 23.01
C LEU A 20 16.88 1.06 22.18
N LEU A 21 18.02 1.63 21.76
CA LEU A 21 18.07 2.83 20.93
C LEU A 21 17.43 2.58 19.56
N LEU A 22 17.69 1.42 18.94
CA LEU A 22 17.05 1.04 17.67
C LEU A 22 15.53 0.92 17.82
N THR A 23 15.05 0.28 18.88
CA THR A 23 13.62 0.19 19.19
C THR A 23 13.00 1.58 19.35
N LEU A 24 13.66 2.47 20.10
CA LEU A 24 13.20 3.83 20.35
C LEU A 24 13.10 4.63 19.04
N VAL A 25 14.11 4.52 18.17
CA VAL A 25 14.10 5.16 16.85
C VAL A 25 12.97 4.60 15.98
N CYS A 26 12.76 3.28 15.99
CA CYS A 26 11.69 2.66 15.20
C CYS A 26 10.30 3.11 15.68
N VAL A 27 10.08 3.17 16.99
CA VAL A 27 8.84 3.67 17.59
C VAL A 27 8.65 5.16 17.29
N ALA A 28 9.69 5.97 17.45
CA ALA A 28 9.64 7.40 17.15
C ALA A 28 9.30 7.67 15.68
N LEU A 29 9.91 6.94 14.75
CA LEU A 29 9.59 7.03 13.33
C LEU A 29 8.14 6.61 13.04
N GLY A 30 7.68 5.51 13.65
CA GLY A 30 6.28 5.11 13.55
C GLY A 30 5.33 6.19 14.06
N PHE A 31 5.67 6.82 15.18
CA PHE A 31 4.88 7.90 15.77
C PHE A 31 4.84 9.16 14.90
N VAL A 32 5.98 9.55 14.31
CA VAL A 32 6.07 10.69 13.39
C VAL A 32 5.19 10.51 12.15
N VAL A 33 4.99 9.27 11.69
CA VAL A 33 4.10 8.97 10.57
C VAL A 33 2.63 8.90 11.01
N VAL A 34 2.34 8.23 12.12
CA VAL A 34 0.97 7.95 12.57
C VAL A 34 0.32 9.18 13.22
N TRP A 35 1.06 9.99 13.95
CA TRP A 35 0.54 11.17 14.66
C TRP A 35 -0.14 12.20 13.74
N PRO A 36 0.50 12.70 12.65
CA PRO A 36 -0.17 13.61 11.74
C PRO A 36 -1.38 12.94 11.09
N LEU A 37 -1.28 11.65 10.77
CA LEU A 37 -2.39 10.86 10.22
C LEU A 37 -3.61 10.86 11.15
N TRP A 38 -3.38 10.62 12.44
CA TRP A 38 -4.41 10.61 13.47
C TRP A 38 -5.00 12.01 13.70
N PHE A 39 -4.15 13.04 13.76
CA PHE A 39 -4.58 14.42 13.91
C PHE A 39 -5.49 14.87 12.75
N PHE A 40 -5.13 14.53 11.50
CA PHE A 40 -5.97 14.81 10.34
C PHE A 40 -7.28 14.01 10.34
N ALA A 41 -7.25 12.75 10.79
CA ALA A 41 -8.45 11.93 10.88
C ALA A 41 -9.48 12.48 11.89
N VAL A 42 -9.02 13.07 12.99
CA VAL A 42 -9.89 13.64 14.05
C VAL A 42 -10.38 15.04 13.68
N ASN A 43 -9.48 15.94 13.26
CA ASN A 43 -9.84 17.34 13.04
C ASN A 43 -10.51 17.60 11.69
N SER A 44 -10.25 16.78 10.67
CA SER A 44 -10.78 16.99 9.32
C SER A 44 -10.89 15.66 8.57
N PRO A 45 -11.85 14.79 8.95
CA PRO A 45 -11.99 13.44 8.37
C PRO A 45 -12.19 13.44 6.85
N ASN A 46 -12.79 14.50 6.29
CA ASN A 46 -12.97 14.65 4.85
C ASN A 46 -11.62 14.89 4.13
N LEU A 47 -10.77 15.78 4.65
CA LEU A 47 -9.45 16.07 4.06
C LEU A 47 -8.54 14.85 4.16
N TYR A 48 -8.57 14.16 5.32
CA TYR A 48 -7.85 12.91 5.50
C TYR A 48 -8.22 11.87 4.44
N SER A 49 -9.52 11.64 4.22
CA SER A 49 -10.01 10.66 3.24
C SER A 49 -9.54 10.99 1.83
N VAL A 50 -9.60 12.26 1.42
CA VAL A 50 -9.15 12.72 0.09
C VAL A 50 -7.64 12.48 -0.10
N ILE A 51 -6.81 12.83 0.88
CA ILE A 51 -5.35 12.67 0.79
C ILE A 51 -4.98 11.19 0.67
N VAL A 52 -5.61 10.31 1.46
CA VAL A 52 -5.38 8.86 1.40
C VAL A 52 -5.77 8.29 0.03
N ILE A 53 -6.88 8.74 -0.54
CA ILE A 53 -7.33 8.30 -1.87
C ILE A 53 -6.33 8.74 -2.95
N ILE A 54 -5.89 10.00 -2.91
CA ILE A 54 -4.89 10.50 -3.86
C ILE A 54 -3.61 9.68 -3.76
N CYS A 55 -3.14 9.40 -2.54
CA CYS A 55 -1.94 8.60 -2.32
C CYS A 55 -2.09 7.17 -2.86
N LEU A 56 -3.23 6.51 -2.59
CA LEU A 56 -3.56 5.19 -3.14
C LEU A 56 -3.60 5.19 -4.67
N ILE A 57 -4.26 6.17 -5.28
CA ILE A 57 -4.34 6.31 -6.74
C ILE A 57 -2.94 6.53 -7.32
N SER A 58 -2.11 7.39 -6.71
CA SER A 58 -0.74 7.64 -7.17
C SER A 58 0.12 6.37 -7.11
N LEU A 59 0.07 5.61 -6.01
CA LEU A 59 0.78 4.32 -5.90
C LEU A 59 0.33 3.34 -6.97
N LEU A 60 -0.98 3.30 -7.24
CA LEU A 60 -1.54 2.45 -8.27
C LEU A 60 -1.05 2.84 -9.67
N VAL A 61 -1.08 4.13 -10.00
CA VAL A 61 -0.58 4.65 -11.27
C VAL A 61 0.89 4.31 -11.45
N LEU A 62 1.73 4.49 -10.43
CA LEU A 62 3.16 4.14 -10.48
C LEU A 62 3.36 2.63 -10.73
N PHE A 63 2.59 1.77 -10.07
CA PHE A 63 2.66 0.32 -10.30
C PHE A 63 2.30 -0.04 -11.74
N PHE A 64 1.27 0.59 -12.31
CA PHE A 64 0.86 0.37 -13.69
C PHE A 64 1.87 0.93 -14.70
N VAL A 65 2.40 2.13 -14.48
CA VAL A 65 3.45 2.72 -15.34
C VAL A 65 4.67 1.80 -15.37
N LYS A 66 5.11 1.29 -14.22
CA LYS A 66 6.22 0.33 -14.16
C LYS A 66 5.93 -0.94 -14.95
N LYS A 67 4.70 -1.46 -14.86
CA LYS A 67 4.28 -2.65 -15.62
C LYS A 67 4.17 -2.38 -17.12
N LEU A 68 3.69 -1.21 -17.52
CA LEU A 68 3.64 -0.75 -18.91
C LEU A 68 5.05 -0.63 -19.49
N VAL A 69 5.94 0.11 -18.82
CA VAL A 69 7.33 0.31 -19.24
C VAL A 69 8.08 -1.02 -19.41
N ASN A 70 7.88 -1.98 -18.50
CA ASN A 70 8.50 -3.30 -18.62
C ASN A 70 8.00 -4.11 -19.83
N ASN A 71 6.78 -3.87 -20.32
CA ASN A 71 6.19 -4.64 -21.42
C ASN A 71 6.42 -4.00 -22.82
N ILE A 72 6.96 -2.77 -22.89
CA ILE A 72 7.21 -2.05 -24.16
C ILE A 72 8.35 -2.67 -25.00
N LYS A 73 9.10 -3.66 -24.47
CA LYS A 73 10.22 -4.31 -25.18
C LYS A 73 9.84 -5.39 -26.21
N GLN A 74 8.57 -5.62 -26.52
CA GLN A 74 8.16 -6.68 -27.46
C GLN A 74 7.98 -6.21 -28.91
N LYS A 75 8.69 -6.86 -29.84
CA LYS A 75 8.95 -6.39 -31.21
C LYS A 75 8.10 -7.08 -32.29
N ASN A 76 7.27 -8.09 -31.95
CA ASN A 76 6.54 -8.91 -32.93
C ASN A 76 5.03 -8.57 -33.07
N LYS A 77 4.49 -8.76 -34.29
CA LYS A 77 3.10 -8.42 -34.68
C LYS A 77 2.04 -9.29 -33.97
N GLU A 78 2.37 -10.54 -33.65
CA GLU A 78 1.50 -11.43 -32.86
C GLU A 78 1.52 -11.05 -31.37
N GLU A 79 2.69 -10.68 -30.84
CA GLU A 79 2.84 -10.17 -29.48
C GLU A 79 2.13 -8.82 -29.27
N LYS A 80 1.93 -8.00 -30.33
CA LYS A 80 1.12 -6.77 -30.25
C LYS A 80 -0.35 -7.03 -29.89
N LYS A 81 -0.96 -8.11 -30.40
CA LYS A 81 -2.35 -8.45 -30.04
C LYS A 81 -2.44 -8.91 -28.59
N ALA A 82 -1.49 -9.73 -28.14
CA ALA A 82 -1.38 -10.13 -26.74
C ALA A 82 -1.12 -8.93 -25.82
N TYR A 83 -0.29 -7.97 -26.25
CA TYR A 83 -0.03 -6.71 -25.56
C TYR A 83 -1.29 -5.86 -25.42
N LEU A 84 -2.03 -5.64 -26.51
CA LEU A 84 -3.29 -4.88 -26.48
C LEU A 84 -4.32 -5.54 -25.56
N PHE A 85 -4.45 -6.87 -25.59
CA PHE A 85 -5.33 -7.60 -24.70
C PHE A 85 -4.90 -7.46 -23.22
N ASN A 86 -3.60 -7.51 -22.94
CA ASN A 86 -3.08 -7.35 -21.59
C ASN A 86 -3.21 -5.90 -21.09
N LEU A 87 -3.10 -4.91 -21.99
CA LEU A 87 -3.28 -3.49 -21.69
C LEU A 87 -4.75 -3.17 -21.42
N PHE A 88 -5.66 -3.68 -22.24
CA PHE A 88 -7.11 -3.59 -22.02
C PHE A 88 -7.50 -4.24 -20.68
N ARG A 89 -6.94 -5.41 -20.38
CA ARG A 89 -7.13 -6.10 -19.09
C ARG A 89 -6.63 -5.29 -17.90
N ILE A 90 -5.45 -4.68 -18.02
CA ILE A 90 -4.87 -3.79 -17.03
C ILE A 90 -5.79 -2.59 -16.77
N LEU A 91 -6.30 -1.96 -17.84
CA LEU A 91 -7.27 -0.86 -17.78
C LEU A 91 -8.57 -1.28 -17.10
N LEU A 92 -9.07 -2.49 -17.39
CA LEU A 92 -10.32 -2.99 -16.81
C LEU A 92 -10.18 -3.20 -15.29
N LEU A 93 -9.06 -3.80 -14.84
CA LEU A 93 -8.71 -3.90 -13.42
C LEU A 93 -8.56 -2.54 -12.75
N LEU A 94 -7.97 -1.57 -13.44
CA LEU A 94 -7.83 -0.20 -12.96
C LEU A 94 -9.21 0.45 -12.75
N ILE A 95 -10.12 0.31 -13.71
CA ILE A 95 -11.48 0.84 -13.63
C ILE A 95 -12.24 0.20 -12.47
N ILE A 96 -12.16 -1.13 -12.29
CA ILE A 96 -12.81 -1.83 -11.16
C ILE A 96 -12.29 -1.29 -9.83
N LEU A 97 -10.97 -1.08 -9.71
CA LEU A 97 -10.38 -0.61 -8.46
C LEU A 97 -10.73 0.85 -8.18
N ILE A 98 -10.63 1.73 -9.19
CA ILE A 98 -10.96 3.15 -9.06
C ILE A 98 -12.44 3.31 -8.69
N THR A 99 -13.33 2.61 -9.39
CA THR A 99 -14.78 2.67 -9.09
C THR A 99 -15.07 2.11 -7.69
N GLY A 100 -14.43 1.01 -7.29
CA GLY A 100 -14.54 0.46 -5.94
C GLY A 100 -14.11 1.43 -4.85
N ILE A 101 -12.98 2.12 -5.04
CA ILE A 101 -12.49 3.13 -4.09
C ILE A 101 -13.45 4.32 -4.02
N ILE A 102 -13.89 4.86 -5.16
CA ILE A 102 -14.80 6.00 -5.20
C ILE A 102 -16.12 5.66 -4.50
N VAL A 103 -16.75 4.52 -4.85
CA VAL A 103 -18.03 4.09 -4.26
C VAL A 103 -17.89 3.88 -2.75
N SER A 104 -16.81 3.22 -2.30
CA SER A 104 -16.58 2.97 -0.87
C SER A 104 -16.42 4.28 -0.09
N VAL A 105 -15.69 5.24 -0.65
CA VAL A 105 -15.48 6.56 -0.04
C VAL A 105 -16.77 7.36 -0.01
N SER A 106 -17.54 7.40 -1.10
CA SER A 106 -18.83 8.08 -1.14
C SER A 106 -19.81 7.51 -0.10
N LEU A 107 -19.78 6.21 0.14
CA LEU A 107 -20.57 5.57 1.21
C LEU A 107 -20.09 5.96 2.62
N ILE A 108 -18.78 6.07 2.84
CA ILE A 108 -18.22 6.50 4.12
C ILE A 108 -18.59 7.96 4.40
N LEU A 109 -18.55 8.83 3.38
CA LEU A 109 -18.91 10.24 3.46
C LEU A 109 -20.41 10.47 3.73
N THR A 110 -21.28 9.56 3.29
CA THR A 110 -22.73 9.57 3.56
C THR A 110 -23.10 8.97 4.93
N GLN A 111 -22.14 8.91 5.86
CA GLN A 111 -22.25 8.35 7.22
C GLN A 111 -22.54 6.83 7.30
N MET A 112 -22.67 6.13 6.17
CA MET A 112 -22.84 4.68 6.11
C MET A 112 -21.49 3.93 6.19
N ARG A 113 -20.74 4.19 7.27
CA ARG A 113 -19.35 3.75 7.46
C ARG A 113 -19.18 2.23 7.33
N PHE A 114 -20.07 1.45 7.94
CA PHE A 114 -20.01 -0.02 7.89
C PHE A 114 -20.23 -0.57 6.48
N ILE A 115 -21.19 -0.01 5.75
CA ILE A 115 -21.51 -0.45 4.39
C ILE A 115 -20.35 -0.10 3.45
N GLY A 116 -19.71 1.06 3.63
CA GLY A 116 -18.52 1.45 2.88
C GLY A 116 -17.31 0.52 3.09
N ILE A 117 -17.13 -0.04 4.29
CA ILE A 117 -16.08 -1.03 4.55
C ILE A 117 -16.39 -2.36 3.85
N ILE A 118 -17.65 -2.79 3.91
CA ILE A 118 -18.10 -4.03 3.26
C ILE A 118 -17.92 -3.92 1.74
N THR A 119 -18.33 -2.82 1.14
CA THR A 119 -18.16 -2.60 -0.30
C THR A 119 -16.68 -2.59 -0.70
N PHE A 120 -15.81 -1.96 0.10
CA PHE A 120 -14.37 -1.99 -0.16
C PHE A 120 -13.79 -3.41 -0.15
N ILE A 121 -14.13 -4.22 0.85
CA ILE A 121 -13.70 -5.62 0.94
C ILE A 121 -14.17 -6.42 -0.27
N VAL A 122 -15.43 -6.26 -0.67
CA VAL A 122 -16.00 -6.93 -1.85
C VAL A 122 -15.23 -6.54 -3.12
N PHE A 123 -14.94 -5.25 -3.32
CA PHE A 123 -14.15 -4.79 -4.48
C PHE A 123 -12.71 -5.31 -4.45
N CYS A 124 -12.07 -5.43 -3.28
CA CYS A 124 -10.76 -6.05 -3.16
C CYS A 124 -10.78 -7.54 -3.51
N ILE A 125 -11.81 -8.28 -3.10
CA ILE A 125 -11.98 -9.70 -3.45
C ILE A 125 -12.20 -9.84 -4.97
N ILE A 126 -13.10 -9.04 -5.55
CA ILE A 126 -13.36 -9.04 -7.00
C ILE A 126 -12.06 -8.72 -7.75
N PHE A 127 -11.34 -7.68 -7.35
CA PHE A 127 -10.04 -7.34 -7.94
C PHE A 127 -9.05 -8.50 -7.82
N GLY A 128 -8.94 -9.13 -6.65
CA GLY A 128 -8.05 -10.27 -6.41
C GLY A 128 -8.39 -11.49 -7.28
N VAL A 129 -9.67 -11.85 -7.37
CA VAL A 129 -10.14 -12.95 -8.24
C VAL A 129 -9.90 -12.60 -9.71
N CYS A 130 -10.26 -11.38 -10.12
CA CYS A 130 -10.00 -10.87 -11.46
C CYS A 130 -8.51 -10.80 -11.76
N ALA A 131 -7.62 -10.65 -10.77
CA ALA A 131 -6.16 -10.61 -10.92
C ALA A 131 -5.49 -12.00 -10.90
N ILE A 132 -6.06 -12.97 -10.18
CA ILE A 132 -5.51 -14.34 -10.04
C ILE A 132 -5.99 -15.25 -11.16
N GLY A 133 -7.26 -15.14 -11.58
CA GLY A 133 -7.79 -15.84 -12.75
C GLY A 133 -7.02 -15.54 -14.05
N ILE A 134 -6.11 -14.56 -13.98
CA ILE A 134 -5.22 -14.11 -15.05
C ILE A 134 -4.00 -14.97 -15.27
N LYS A 135 -3.47 -15.58 -14.22
CA LYS A 135 -2.17 -16.24 -14.28
C LYS A 135 -2.24 -17.68 -14.83
N LYS A 136 -3.45 -18.20 -15.06
CA LYS A 136 -3.73 -19.61 -15.37
C LYS A 136 -4.02 -19.90 -16.86
N LYS A 137 -3.66 -19.01 -17.79
CA LYS A 137 -3.81 -19.25 -19.22
C LYS A 137 -2.49 -19.05 -19.95
#